data_AF-A0A239H8X2-F1
#
_entry.id   AF-A0A239H8X2-F1
#
_cell.length_a   1.000
_cell.length_b   1.000
_cell.length_c   1.000
_cell.angle_alpha   90.00
_cell.angle_beta   90.00
_cell.angle_gamma   90.00
#
_symmetry.space_group_name_H-M   'P 1'
#
loop_
_entity.id
_entity.type
_entity.pdbx_description
1 polymer ?
#
loop_
_entity_poly.entity_id
_entity_poly.type
_entity_poly.pdbx_seq_one_letter_code
_entity_poly.pdbx_strand_id
1 'polypeptide(L)' 'MTEQKKSEKEKVNYFDFTEVLTYFFRKKDPSRPKSFNLKAMHTINKISILMFLGAVIVMIVRAIMRS' A
#
# COMPACT_ATOMS: atom_id res chain seq x y z
N MET A 1 10.59 -37.37 13.31
CA MET A 1 9.50 -37.26 12.32
C MET A 1 8.37 -36.58 13.06
N THR A 2 8.11 -35.28 12.97
CA THR A 2 8.06 -34.27 11.88
C THR A 2 7.85 -32.94 12.66
N GLU A 3 8.47 -31.80 12.36
CA GLU A 3 7.95 -30.77 11.45
C GLU A 3 8.98 -29.64 11.31
N GLN A 4 9.81 -29.72 10.26
CA GLN A 4 10.50 -28.56 9.71
C GLN A 4 9.54 -27.88 8.73
N LYS A 5 8.62 -27.03 9.20
CA LYS A 5 7.72 -26.27 8.30
C LYS A 5 8.24 -24.85 8.06
N LYS A 6 9.27 -24.79 7.22
CA LYS A 6 9.45 -23.84 6.10
C LYS A 6 8.92 -22.42 6.33
N SER A 7 9.68 -21.62 7.07
CA SER A 7 9.69 -20.16 6.95
C SER A 7 10.34 -19.79 5.62
N GLU A 8 9.63 -20.00 4.50
CA GLU A 8 10.06 -19.45 3.22
C GLU A 8 9.98 -17.94 3.34
N LYS A 9 11.14 -17.29 3.33
CA LYS A 9 11.27 -15.83 3.40
C LYS A 9 10.48 -15.25 2.23
N GLU A 10 9.34 -14.67 2.55
CA GLU A 10 8.54 -13.87 1.62
C GLU A 10 9.48 -12.83 1.00
N LYS A 11 9.72 -12.97 -0.30
CA LYS A 11 10.46 -11.95 -1.06
C LYS A 11 9.53 -10.75 -1.12
N VAL A 12 9.68 -9.84 -0.15
CA VAL A 12 9.00 -8.55 -0.17
C VAL A 12 9.52 -7.81 -1.39
N ASN A 13 8.73 -7.80 -2.47
CA ASN A 13 9.03 -7.04 -3.66
C ASN A 13 8.70 -5.58 -3.37
N TYR A 14 9.72 -4.80 -3.00
CA TYR A 14 9.56 -3.39 -2.65
C TYR A 14 9.06 -2.50 -3.81
N PHE A 15 9.12 -2.99 -5.06
CA PHE A 15 8.63 -2.31 -6.25
C PHE A 15 7.24 -2.78 -6.72
N ASP A 16 6.52 -3.56 -5.91
CA ASP A 16 5.17 -4.02 -6.27
C ASP A 16 4.13 -2.89 -6.08
N PHE A 17 4.07 -1.99 -7.07
CA PHE A 17 2.96 -1.04 -7.20
C PHE A 17 1.60 -1.74 -7.38
N THR A 18 1.63 -3.03 -7.71
CA THR A 18 0.47 -3.93 -7.71
C THR A 18 -0.26 -3.92 -6.37
N GLU A 19 0.46 -3.83 -5.24
CA GLU A 19 -0.17 -3.80 -3.93
C GLU A 19 -0.94 -2.49 -3.71
N VAL A 20 -0.36 -1.32 -4.05
CA VAL A 20 -1.08 -0.04 -3.95
C VAL A 20 -2.24 0.06 -4.94
N LEU A 21 -2.12 -0.44 -6.17
CA LEU A 21 -3.24 -0.49 -7.11
C LEU A 21 -4.35 -1.41 -6.59
N THR A 22 -3.99 -2.64 -6.21
CA THR A 22 -4.93 -3.58 -5.59
C THR A 22 -5.56 -2.96 -4.36
N TYR A 23 -4.84 -2.17 -3.57
CA TYR A 23 -5.35 -1.51 -2.38
C TYR A 23 -6.44 -0.46 -2.62
N PHE A 24 -6.40 0.25 -3.75
CA PHE A 24 -7.46 1.15 -4.19
C PHE A 24 -8.64 0.40 -4.83
N PHE A 25 -8.38 -0.74 -5.50
CA PHE A 25 -9.40 -1.54 -6.17
C PHE A 25 -9.95 -2.73 -5.35
N ARG A 26 -9.40 -3.01 -4.17
CA ARG A 26 -9.76 -4.19 -3.35
C ARG A 26 -11.14 -3.98 -2.74
N LYS A 27 -12.09 -4.83 -3.16
CA LYS A 27 -13.42 -4.91 -2.56
C LYS A 27 -13.33 -5.05 -1.04
N LYS A 28 -14.13 -4.24 -0.34
CA LYS A 28 -14.17 -4.22 1.11
C LYS A 28 -14.83 -5.50 1.62
N ASP A 29 -14.01 -6.39 2.17
CA ASP A 29 -14.46 -7.62 2.82
C ASP A 29 -15.32 -7.27 4.06
N PRO A 30 -16.62 -7.65 4.07
CA PRO A 30 -17.55 -7.23 5.11
C PRO A 30 -17.37 -7.97 6.45
N SER A 31 -16.64 -9.09 6.48
CA SER A 31 -16.60 -10.03 7.61
C SER A 31 -15.57 -9.72 8.71
N ARG A 32 -14.82 -8.61 8.61
CA ARG A 32 -13.72 -8.33 9.55
C ARG A 32 -14.16 -7.41 10.70
N PRO A 33 -13.77 -7.69 11.97
CA PRO A 33 -14.06 -6.81 13.09
C PRO A 33 -13.42 -5.44 12.84
N LYS A 34 -14.27 -4.46 12.52
CA LYS A 34 -13.87 -3.09 12.17
C LYS A 34 -13.68 -2.29 13.45
N SER A 35 -12.62 -2.54 14.21
CA SER A 35 -12.24 -1.57 15.25
C SER A 35 -11.84 -0.26 14.56
N PHE A 36 -12.46 0.85 14.99
CA PHE A 36 -12.23 2.17 14.40
C PHE A 36 -10.74 2.54 14.40
N ASN A 37 -10.00 2.13 15.43
CA ASN A 37 -8.56 2.36 15.58
C ASN A 37 -7.72 1.74 14.45
N LEU A 38 -7.96 0.46 14.09
CA LEU A 38 -7.24 -0.21 13.00
C LEU A 38 -7.58 0.41 11.65
N LYS A 39 -8.85 0.81 11.48
CA LYS A 39 -9.35 1.46 10.27
C LYS A 39 -8.75 2.86 10.11
N ALA A 40 -8.66 3.62 11.19
CA ALA A 40 -8.07 4.95 11.22
C ALA A 40 -6.56 4.89 10.94
N MET A 41 -5.82 4.00 11.62
CA MET A 41 -4.39 3.80 11.38
C MET A 41 -4.10 3.46 9.90
N HIS A 42 -4.91 2.59 9.31
CA HIS A 42 -4.79 2.22 7.90
C HIS A 42 -5.17 3.37 6.96
N THR A 43 -6.21 4.13 7.30
CA THR A 43 -6.70 5.28 6.52
C THR A 43 -5.67 6.40 6.49
N ILE A 44 -5.09 6.74 7.64
CA ILE A 44 -4.03 7.74 7.77
C ILE A 44 -2.83 7.32 6.90
N ASN A 45 -2.43 6.05 6.95
CA ASN A 45 -1.33 5.55 6.11
C ASN A 45 -1.68 5.62 4.60
N LYS A 46 -2.93 5.35 4.19
CA LYS A 46 -3.39 5.55 2.79
C LYS A 46 -3.24 7.00 2.35
N ILE A 47 -3.68 7.92 3.20
CA ILE A 47 -3.73 9.35 2.90
C ILE A 47 -2.30 9.88 2.73
N SER A 48 -1.37 9.48 3.58
CA SER A 48 0.04 9.85 3.47
C SER A 48 0.64 9.42 2.13
N ILE A 49 0.39 8.19 1.69
CA ILE A 49 0.85 7.68 0.39
C ILE A 49 0.23 8.49 -0.76
N LEU A 50 -1.08 8.79 -0.68
CA LEU A 50 -1.78 9.54 -1.72
C LEU A 50 -1.25 10.98 -1.85
N MET A 51 -1.03 11.67 -0.73
CA MET A 51 -0.50 13.03 -0.72
C MET A 51 0.95 13.07 -1.24
N PHE A 52 1.77 12.09 -0.84
CA PHE A 52 3.13 11.93 -1.35
C PHE A 52 3.14 11.70 -2.87
N LEU A 53 2.29 10.79 -3.37
CA LEU A 53 2.18 10.51 -4.80
C LEU A 53 1.75 11.74 -5.59
N GLY A 54 0.80 12.52 -5.07
CA GLY A 54 0.39 13.80 -5.67
C GLY A 54 1.55 14.80 -5.79
N ALA A 55 2.33 14.97 -4.72
CA ALA A 55 3.50 15.84 -4.73
C ALA A 55 4.58 15.37 -5.72
N VAL A 56 4.84 14.06 -5.79
CA VAL A 56 5.77 13.45 -6.75
C VAL A 56 5.30 13.68 -8.19
N ILE A 57 4.01 13.48 -8.48
CA ILE A 57 3.43 13.73 -9.81
C ILE A 57 3.60 15.20 -10.20
N VAL A 58 3.26 16.13 -9.30
CA VAL A 58 3.44 17.57 -9.55
C VAL A 58 4.90 17.92 -9.78
N MET A 59 5.82 17.34 -9.00
CA MET A 59 7.26 17.54 -9.19
C MET A 59 7.74 17.04 -10.55
N ILE A 60 7.32 15.84 -10.98
CA ILE A 60 7.67 15.26 -12.27
C ILE A 60 7.10 16.10 -13.42
N VAL A 61 5.80 16.43 -13.37
CA VAL A 61 5.14 17.25 -14.40
C VAL A 61 5.83 18.61 -14.51
N ARG A 62 6.12 19.25 -13.37
CA ARG A 62 6.81 20.54 -13.35
C ARG A 62 8.26 20.44 -13.84
N ALA A 63 8.94 19.33 -13.59
CA ALA A 63 10.29 19.09 -14.10
C ALA A 63 10.29 18.89 -15.62
N ILE A 64 9.35 18.10 -16.16
CA ILE A 64 9.21 17.87 -17.60
C ILE A 64 8.77 19.15 -18.31
N MET A 65 7.80 19.89 -17.79
CA MET A 65 7.31 21.15 -18.40
C MET A 65 8.33 22.30 -18.33
N ARG A 66 9.29 22.24 -17.40
CA ARG A 66 10.36 23.24 -17.27
C ARG A 66 11.60 22.90 -18.08
N SER A 67 11.72 21.65 -18.54
CA SER A 67 12.78 21.19 -19.45
C SER A 67 12.42 21.53 -20.89
#